data_AF-A0A8H7NGZ3-F1
#
_entry.id   AF-A0A8H7NGZ3-F1
#
_cell.length_a   1.000
_cell.length_b   1.000
_cell.length_c   1.000
_cell.angle_alpha   90.00
_cell.angle_beta   90.00
_cell.angle_gamma   90.00
#
_symmetry.space_group_name_H-M   'P 1'
#
loop_
_entity.id
_entity.type
_entity.pdbx_description
1 polymer ?
#
loop_
_entity_poly.entity_id
_entity_poly.type
_entity_poly.pdbx_seq_one_letter_code
_entity_poly.pdbx_strand_id
1 'polypeptide(L)'
;MTDMERELRRRLWCSVWTWDRFMVGIFNRASIIQSNEPVPLPNPKLDQTRDDPEIPSIVLTKVLENQLTRQLYDDSQKDADLDAKLALVENFMDRLPSVFRLNGADVRWDTKHPRLVAQRLQLHTTCYMAQMILLRPTVLDIERCDPNRLSHTIELSLKCMEVSRKLFDACVPQHAKYFMVTFAPFDNASFLASIVIKAGRKRQVPRRSEVLTAIGQAIYMCNKLREFTKLGATTWTILMALASKFILDASERTIFEQIGRIRDESGPTERPFLEPGMGHDEPLIRQPDSISNLVDISETDWGMWGASEPSAQVDLGILDGMWDWNGLGLGDMGSG
;
A
#
# COMPACT_ATOMS: atom_id res chain seq x y z
N MET A 1 32.27 -9.75 -8.88
CA MET A 1 30.84 -9.64 -8.54
C MET A 1 30.18 -10.96 -8.91
N THR A 2 29.64 -11.67 -7.93
CA THR A 2 28.95 -12.95 -8.13
C THR A 2 27.62 -12.73 -8.87
N ASP A 3 27.06 -13.78 -9.47
CA ASP A 3 25.75 -13.67 -10.14
C ASP A 3 24.64 -13.29 -9.16
N MET A 4 24.73 -13.75 -7.91
CA MET A 4 23.81 -13.37 -6.84
C MET A 4 23.94 -11.89 -6.46
N GLU A 5 25.16 -11.37 -6.31
CA GLU A 5 25.37 -9.94 -6.04
C GLU A 5 24.82 -9.05 -7.16
N ARG A 6 25.01 -9.47 -8.42
CA ARG A 6 24.45 -8.77 -9.58
C ARG A 6 22.93 -8.76 -9.54
N GLU A 7 22.32 -9.89 -9.19
CA GLU A 7 20.87 -10.02 -9.06
C GLU A 7 20.31 -9.16 -7.93
N LEU A 8 20.94 -9.15 -6.75
CA LEU A 8 20.53 -8.31 -5.63
C LEU A 8 20.55 -6.83 -5.99
N ARG A 9 21.61 -6.37 -6.68
CA ARG A 9 21.69 -4.99 -7.20
C ARG A 9 20.59 -4.68 -8.21
N ARG A 10 20.25 -5.64 -9.08
CA ARG A 10 19.15 -5.49 -10.05
C ARG A 10 17.79 -5.36 -9.36
N ARG A 11 17.53 -6.17 -8.34
CA ARG A 11 16.31 -6.11 -7.50
C ARG A 11 16.20 -4.77 -6.82
N LEU A 12 17.29 -4.30 -6.19
CA LEU A 12 17.34 -3.00 -5.54
C LEU A 12 17.10 -1.87 -6.55
N TRP A 13 17.77 -1.88 -7.69
CA TRP A 13 17.58 -0.87 -8.72
C TRP A 13 16.13 -0.79 -9.21
N CYS A 14 15.56 -1.92 -9.60
CA CYS A 14 14.17 -1.96 -10.09
C CYS A 14 13.19 -1.51 -9.01
N SER A 15 13.44 -1.89 -7.77
CA SER A 15 12.67 -1.49 -6.59
C SER A 15 12.68 0.03 -6.39
N VAL A 16 13.86 0.63 -6.27
CA VAL A 16 14.00 2.08 -6.05
C VAL A 16 13.46 2.87 -7.24
N TRP A 17 13.74 2.44 -8.47
CA TRP A 17 13.22 3.08 -9.68
C TRP A 17 11.68 3.06 -9.73
N THR A 18 11.06 1.91 -9.41
CA THR A 18 9.60 1.77 -9.35
C THR A 18 9.01 2.77 -8.36
N TRP A 19 9.56 2.83 -7.16
CA TRP A 19 9.07 3.74 -6.13
C TRP A 19 9.31 5.20 -6.45
N ASP A 20 10.44 5.58 -7.06
CA ASP A 20 10.64 6.97 -7.47
C ASP A 20 9.56 7.40 -8.48
N ARG A 21 9.20 6.54 -9.44
CA ARG A 21 8.11 6.80 -10.39
C ARG A 21 6.75 6.89 -9.68
N PHE A 22 6.43 5.98 -8.76
CA PHE A 22 5.21 6.08 -7.96
C PHE A 22 5.15 7.37 -7.13
N MET A 23 6.24 7.72 -6.44
CA MET A 23 6.31 8.93 -5.62
C MET A 23 6.25 10.22 -6.44
N VAL A 24 6.73 10.22 -7.69
CA VAL A 24 6.50 11.31 -8.65
C VAL A 24 5.01 11.52 -8.87
N GLY A 25 4.27 10.44 -9.13
CA GLY A 25 2.82 10.51 -9.37
C GLY A 25 2.02 10.88 -8.12
N ILE A 26 2.36 10.30 -6.98
CA ILE A 26 1.67 10.50 -5.71
C ILE A 26 1.88 11.93 -5.18
N PHE A 27 3.14 12.41 -5.18
CA PHE A 27 3.50 13.70 -4.57
C PHE A 27 3.63 14.83 -5.58
N ASN A 28 3.31 14.59 -6.85
CA ASN A 28 3.43 15.57 -7.93
C ASN A 28 4.83 16.24 -7.96
N ARG A 29 5.88 15.47 -7.67
CA ARG A 29 7.27 15.95 -7.61
C ARG A 29 8.06 15.51 -8.83
N ALA A 30 9.17 16.18 -9.11
CA ALA A 30 10.11 15.72 -10.12
C ALA A 30 10.77 14.38 -9.71
N SER A 31 11.10 13.58 -10.72
CA SER A 31 11.84 12.31 -10.57
C SER A 31 13.25 12.58 -10.04
N ILE A 32 13.67 11.82 -9.02
CA ILE A 32 15.05 11.89 -8.51
C ILE A 32 15.96 11.06 -9.43
N ILE A 33 15.50 9.90 -9.87
CA ILE A 33 16.28 9.03 -10.76
C ILE A 33 16.08 9.47 -12.20
N GLN A 34 17.08 10.18 -12.72
CA GLN A 34 17.11 10.67 -14.11
C GLN A 34 17.54 9.61 -15.13
N SER A 35 18.06 8.47 -14.66
CA SER A 35 18.49 7.39 -15.56
C SER A 35 17.30 6.72 -16.23
N ASN A 36 17.36 6.68 -17.56
CA ASN A 36 16.49 5.89 -18.42
C ASN A 36 17.20 4.64 -18.96
N GLU A 37 18.36 4.28 -18.40
CA GLU A 37 19.08 3.10 -18.85
C GLU A 37 18.26 1.82 -18.58
N PRO A 38 18.08 0.96 -19.59
CA PRO A 38 17.27 -0.24 -19.44
C PRO A 38 18.03 -1.26 -18.59
N VAL A 39 17.64 -1.39 -17.32
CA VAL A 39 18.08 -2.48 -16.46
C VAL A 39 17.16 -3.69 -16.66
N PRO A 40 17.67 -4.92 -16.88
CA PRO A 40 16.82 -6.11 -17.00
C PRO A 40 15.92 -6.31 -15.79
N LEU A 41 14.80 -6.99 -15.97
CA LEU A 41 13.95 -7.38 -14.84
C LEU A 41 14.67 -8.39 -13.94
N PRO A 42 14.43 -8.36 -12.61
CA PRO A 42 14.90 -9.40 -11.70
C PRO A 42 14.46 -10.79 -12.17
N ASN A 43 15.31 -11.79 -11.94
CA ASN A 43 14.99 -13.19 -12.23
C ASN A 43 14.35 -13.84 -10.99
N PRO A 44 13.02 -14.09 -10.99
CA PRO A 44 12.34 -14.69 -9.85
C PRO A 44 12.72 -16.17 -9.64
N LYS A 45 13.31 -16.83 -10.64
CA LYS A 45 13.65 -18.27 -10.56
C LYS A 45 14.83 -18.57 -9.64
N LEU A 46 15.62 -17.56 -9.29
CA LEU A 46 16.79 -17.74 -8.40
C LEU A 46 16.40 -18.03 -6.95
N ASP A 47 15.18 -17.64 -6.52
CA ASP A 47 14.67 -17.92 -5.17
C ASP A 47 13.62 -19.03 -5.16
N GLN A 48 13.38 -19.71 -6.29
CA GLN A 48 12.47 -20.84 -6.31
C GLN A 48 13.11 -22.00 -5.56
N THR A 49 12.44 -22.44 -4.49
CA THR A 49 12.83 -23.65 -3.77
C THR A 49 12.70 -24.84 -4.72
N ARG A 50 13.69 -25.74 -4.68
CA ARG A 50 13.68 -26.95 -5.53
C ARG A 50 12.49 -27.86 -5.22
N ASP A 51 11.98 -27.78 -4.00
CA ASP A 51 10.97 -28.69 -3.47
C ASP A 51 9.54 -28.31 -3.90
N ASP A 52 9.27 -27.03 -4.24
CA ASP A 52 7.93 -26.54 -4.58
C ASP A 52 7.99 -25.54 -5.77
N PRO A 53 8.29 -26.00 -7.00
CA PRO A 53 8.52 -25.12 -8.17
C PRO A 53 7.28 -24.36 -8.65
N GLU A 54 6.08 -24.84 -8.30
CA GLU A 54 4.81 -24.19 -8.65
C GLU A 54 4.52 -22.96 -7.78
N ILE A 55 5.22 -22.78 -6.67
CA ILE A 55 5.00 -21.67 -5.76
C ILE A 55 5.72 -20.42 -6.28
N PRO A 56 5.00 -19.29 -6.43
CA PRO A 56 5.62 -18.03 -6.82
C PRO A 56 6.75 -17.60 -5.87
N SER A 57 7.89 -17.26 -6.46
CA SER A 57 8.97 -16.57 -5.76
C SER A 57 8.46 -15.25 -5.16
N ILE A 58 9.02 -14.89 -4.01
CA ILE A 58 8.71 -13.63 -3.33
C ILE A 58 9.00 -12.40 -4.22
N VAL A 59 9.97 -12.52 -5.12
CA VAL A 59 10.40 -11.43 -6.01
C VAL A 59 9.41 -11.16 -7.13
N LEU A 60 8.55 -12.13 -7.46
CA LEU A 60 7.67 -12.03 -8.63
C LEU A 60 6.71 -10.84 -8.53
N THR A 61 6.16 -10.53 -7.35
CA THR A 61 5.30 -9.34 -7.23
C THR A 61 6.05 -8.03 -7.47
N LYS A 62 7.30 -7.93 -7.05
CA LYS A 62 8.15 -6.75 -7.33
C LYS A 62 8.53 -6.64 -8.80
N VAL A 63 8.71 -7.77 -9.49
CA VAL A 63 8.86 -7.80 -10.95
C VAL A 63 7.59 -7.28 -11.63
N LEU A 64 6.42 -7.75 -11.20
CA LEU A 64 5.12 -7.34 -11.74
C LEU A 64 4.85 -5.84 -11.51
N GLU A 65 5.10 -5.32 -10.29
CA GLU A 65 5.01 -3.88 -10.00
C GLU A 65 5.93 -3.07 -10.92
N ASN A 66 7.18 -3.49 -11.09
CA ASN A 66 8.12 -2.81 -11.98
C ASN A 66 7.68 -2.87 -13.46
N GLN A 67 7.11 -3.98 -13.91
CA GLN A 67 6.56 -4.12 -15.26
C GLN A 67 5.40 -3.16 -15.50
N LEU A 68 4.47 -3.03 -14.55
CA LEU A 68 3.37 -2.06 -14.64
C LEU A 68 3.92 -0.64 -14.76
N THR A 69 4.84 -0.26 -13.88
CA THR A 69 5.43 1.09 -13.90
C THR A 69 6.18 1.35 -15.20
N ARG A 70 6.97 0.40 -15.71
CA ARG A 70 7.63 0.56 -17.01
C ARG A 70 6.64 0.77 -18.14
N GLN A 71 5.53 0.03 -18.16
CA GLN A 71 4.50 0.20 -19.17
C GLN A 71 3.84 1.60 -19.08
N LEU A 72 3.55 2.10 -17.88
CA LEU A 72 2.94 3.42 -17.68
C LEU A 72 3.86 4.59 -18.03
N TYR A 73 5.18 4.42 -17.85
CA TYR A 73 6.20 5.43 -18.11
C TYR A 73 6.95 5.21 -19.43
N ASP A 74 6.47 4.27 -20.26
CA ASP A 74 7.02 4.04 -21.58
C ASP A 74 6.78 5.26 -22.47
N ASP A 75 7.74 5.58 -23.34
CA ASP A 75 7.65 6.74 -24.22
C ASP A 75 6.41 6.68 -25.15
N SER A 76 5.94 5.48 -25.51
CA SER A 76 4.70 5.28 -26.26
C SER A 76 3.44 5.75 -25.53
N GLN A 77 3.51 5.90 -24.20
CA GLN A 77 2.39 6.35 -23.37
C GLN A 77 2.38 7.85 -23.12
N LYS A 78 3.37 8.62 -23.63
CA LYS A 78 3.42 10.08 -23.40
C LYS A 78 2.15 10.78 -23.91
N ASP A 79 1.75 10.43 -25.12
CA ASP A 79 0.59 11.03 -25.80
C ASP A 79 -0.71 10.22 -25.62
N ALA A 80 -0.65 9.08 -24.92
CA ALA A 80 -1.83 8.28 -24.63
C ALA A 80 -2.77 9.07 -23.72
N ASP A 81 -4.06 9.07 -24.10
CA ASP A 81 -5.10 9.67 -23.28
C ASP A 81 -5.28 8.93 -21.95
N LEU A 82 -6.05 9.54 -21.05
CA LEU A 82 -6.29 9.01 -19.72
C LEU A 82 -6.98 7.64 -19.76
N ASP A 83 -7.95 7.46 -20.66
CA ASP A 83 -8.76 6.24 -20.71
C ASP A 83 -7.92 5.06 -21.24
N ALA A 84 -7.01 5.30 -22.18
CA ALA A 84 -6.02 4.33 -22.64
C ALA A 84 -5.06 3.91 -21.51
N LYS A 85 -4.61 4.87 -20.69
CA LYS A 85 -3.74 4.57 -19.53
C LYS A 85 -4.48 3.79 -18.44
N LEU A 86 -5.75 4.09 -18.19
CA LEU A 86 -6.59 3.32 -17.26
C LEU A 86 -6.80 1.89 -17.77
N ALA A 87 -7.13 1.74 -19.06
CA ALA A 87 -7.30 0.44 -19.70
C ALA A 87 -5.99 -0.37 -19.67
N LEU A 88 -4.81 0.27 -19.76
CA LEU A 88 -3.52 -0.41 -19.61
C LEU A 88 -3.41 -1.08 -18.23
N VAL A 89 -3.77 -0.37 -17.15
CA VAL A 89 -3.72 -0.93 -15.79
C VAL A 89 -4.74 -2.06 -15.62
N GLU A 90 -5.95 -1.91 -16.16
CA GLU A 90 -6.99 -2.95 -16.10
C GLU A 90 -6.54 -4.22 -16.85
N ASN A 91 -6.07 -4.07 -18.08
CA ASN A 91 -5.51 -5.17 -18.87
C ASN A 91 -4.28 -5.80 -18.20
N PHE A 92 -3.51 -5.03 -17.44
CA PHE A 92 -2.42 -5.58 -16.63
C PHE A 92 -2.97 -6.47 -15.51
N MET A 93 -3.98 -6.02 -14.77
CA MET A 93 -4.63 -6.80 -13.71
C MET A 93 -5.25 -8.10 -14.24
N ASP A 94 -5.87 -8.08 -15.43
CA ASP A 94 -6.51 -9.26 -16.03
C ASP A 94 -5.50 -10.33 -16.48
N ARG A 95 -4.28 -9.90 -16.84
CA ARG A 95 -3.20 -10.80 -17.28
C ARG A 95 -2.35 -11.34 -16.13
N LEU A 96 -2.68 -10.98 -14.88
CA LEU A 96 -1.94 -11.50 -13.73
C LEU A 96 -2.03 -13.03 -13.65
N PRO A 97 -0.94 -13.69 -13.20
CA PRO A 97 -0.96 -15.11 -12.87
C PRO A 97 -2.14 -15.44 -11.93
N SER A 98 -2.73 -16.63 -12.06
CA SER A 98 -3.93 -17.04 -11.32
C SER A 98 -3.81 -16.83 -9.81
N VAL A 99 -2.65 -17.14 -9.23
CA VAL A 99 -2.32 -16.94 -7.81
C VAL A 99 -2.37 -15.47 -7.36
N PHE A 100 -2.23 -14.50 -8.27
CA PHE A 100 -2.26 -13.06 -7.99
C PHE A 100 -3.50 -12.35 -8.50
N ARG A 101 -4.47 -13.06 -9.09
CA ARG A 101 -5.77 -12.45 -9.45
C ARG A 101 -6.52 -12.06 -8.19
N LEU A 102 -7.27 -10.96 -8.23
CA LEU A 102 -8.12 -10.55 -7.10
C LEU A 102 -9.35 -11.45 -7.01
N ASN A 103 -9.99 -11.70 -8.16
CA ASN A 103 -11.17 -12.53 -8.30
C ASN A 103 -10.78 -13.87 -8.93
N GLY A 104 -11.27 -14.99 -8.37
CA GLY A 104 -10.96 -16.33 -8.87
C GLY A 104 -9.47 -16.69 -8.72
N ALA A 105 -8.85 -16.27 -7.63
CA ALA A 105 -7.44 -16.58 -7.34
C ALA A 105 -7.24 -18.08 -7.13
N ASP A 106 -6.07 -18.60 -7.53
CA ASP A 106 -5.64 -19.92 -7.08
C ASP A 106 -5.13 -19.83 -5.64
N VAL A 107 -5.92 -20.35 -4.70
CA VAL A 107 -5.69 -20.25 -3.25
C VAL A 107 -5.12 -21.53 -2.63
N ARG A 108 -4.71 -22.52 -3.44
CA ARG A 108 -4.20 -23.82 -2.97
C ARG A 108 -3.06 -23.70 -1.95
N TRP A 109 -2.26 -22.65 -2.06
CA TRP A 109 -1.10 -22.41 -1.22
C TRP A 109 -1.32 -21.37 -0.11
N ASP A 110 -2.47 -20.71 -0.06
CA ASP A 110 -2.68 -19.55 0.83
C ASP A 110 -2.55 -19.93 2.31
N THR A 111 -2.98 -21.13 2.70
CA THR A 111 -2.84 -21.63 4.09
C THR A 111 -1.39 -21.93 4.46
N LYS A 112 -0.61 -22.51 3.54
CA LYS A 112 0.80 -22.86 3.77
C LYS A 112 1.73 -21.64 3.63
N HIS A 113 1.33 -20.67 2.80
CA HIS A 113 2.12 -19.47 2.49
C HIS A 113 1.25 -18.20 2.57
N PRO A 114 0.92 -17.72 3.78
CA PRO A 114 0.13 -16.50 3.98
C PRO A 114 0.69 -15.25 3.27
N ARG A 115 2.01 -15.22 3.02
CA ARG A 115 2.66 -14.17 2.21
C ARG A 115 2.03 -13.99 0.84
N LEU A 116 1.51 -15.05 0.21
CA LEU A 116 0.91 -14.97 -1.13
C LEU A 116 -0.37 -14.14 -1.12
N VAL A 117 -1.15 -14.23 -0.04
CA VAL A 117 -2.36 -13.42 0.16
C VAL A 117 -1.99 -11.95 0.25
N ALA A 118 -1.02 -11.61 1.10
CA ALA A 118 -0.57 -10.23 1.26
C ALA A 118 0.06 -9.68 -0.03
N GLN A 119 0.86 -10.48 -0.73
CA GLN A 119 1.46 -10.14 -2.02
C GLN A 119 0.42 -9.87 -3.12
N ARG A 120 -0.61 -10.72 -3.21
CA ARG A 120 -1.76 -10.52 -4.10
C ARG A 120 -2.46 -9.20 -3.80
N LEU A 121 -2.83 -8.97 -2.53
CA LEU A 121 -3.53 -7.77 -2.11
C LEU A 121 -2.70 -6.50 -2.35
N GLN A 122 -1.41 -6.54 -2.01
CA GLN A 122 -0.48 -5.44 -2.27
C GLN A 122 -0.39 -5.09 -3.76
N LEU A 123 -0.28 -6.09 -4.63
CA LEU A 123 -0.20 -5.85 -6.08
C LEU A 123 -1.46 -5.14 -6.60
N HIS A 124 -2.64 -5.55 -6.13
CA HIS A 124 -3.91 -4.89 -6.49
C HIS A 124 -4.03 -3.50 -5.86
N THR A 125 -3.59 -3.29 -4.62
CA THR A 125 -3.49 -1.96 -4.02
C THR A 125 -2.62 -1.04 -4.89
N THR A 126 -1.46 -1.51 -5.34
CA THR A 126 -0.56 -0.75 -6.22
C THR A 126 -1.22 -0.43 -7.57
N CYS A 127 -1.97 -1.37 -8.16
CA CYS A 127 -2.69 -1.13 -9.42
C CYS A 127 -3.78 -0.07 -9.27
N TYR A 128 -4.61 -0.16 -8.23
CA TYR A 128 -5.63 0.86 -7.97
C TYR A 128 -5.02 2.21 -7.63
N MET A 129 -3.92 2.25 -6.87
CA MET A 129 -3.18 3.49 -6.64
C MET A 129 -2.65 4.10 -7.94
N ALA A 130 -2.14 3.30 -8.87
CA ALA A 130 -1.73 3.79 -10.19
C ALA A 130 -2.89 4.43 -10.97
N GLN A 131 -4.08 3.81 -10.97
CA GLN A 131 -5.27 4.41 -11.58
C GLN A 131 -5.67 5.72 -10.87
N MET A 132 -5.60 5.76 -9.54
CA MET A 132 -5.90 6.97 -8.77
C MET A 132 -4.92 8.11 -9.05
N ILE A 133 -3.62 7.83 -9.19
CA ILE A 133 -2.61 8.82 -9.59
C ILE A 133 -3.00 9.48 -10.92
N LEU A 134 -3.47 8.68 -11.89
CA LEU A 134 -3.89 9.17 -13.20
C LEU A 134 -5.19 10.00 -13.14
N LEU A 135 -6.14 9.61 -12.29
CA LEU A 135 -7.47 10.24 -12.21
C LEU A 135 -7.50 11.52 -11.36
N ARG A 136 -6.72 11.60 -10.28
CA ARG A 136 -6.73 12.72 -9.32
C ARG A 136 -6.69 14.10 -9.97
N PRO A 137 -5.80 14.39 -10.95
CA PRO A 137 -5.73 15.70 -11.58
C PRO A 137 -7.04 16.13 -12.24
N THR A 138 -7.83 15.18 -12.76
CA THR A 138 -9.09 15.45 -13.49
C THR A 138 -10.26 15.82 -12.59
N VAL A 139 -10.13 15.61 -11.28
CA VAL A 139 -11.19 15.86 -10.29
C VAL A 139 -10.78 16.88 -9.23
N LEU A 140 -9.71 17.64 -9.45
CA LEU A 140 -9.23 18.67 -8.51
C LEU A 140 -10.25 19.81 -8.32
N ASP A 141 -10.84 20.25 -9.43
CA ASP A 141 -11.98 21.18 -9.46
C ASP A 141 -13.27 20.37 -9.58
N ILE A 142 -13.79 19.98 -8.42
CA ILE A 142 -14.99 19.15 -8.34
C ILE A 142 -16.19 19.88 -8.93
N GLU A 143 -16.25 21.21 -8.87
CA GLU A 143 -17.39 21.98 -9.38
C GLU A 143 -17.50 21.87 -10.91
N ARG A 144 -16.36 21.87 -11.61
CA ARG A 144 -16.30 21.79 -13.08
C ARG A 144 -16.09 20.38 -13.62
N CYS A 145 -15.80 19.41 -12.74
CA CYS A 145 -15.58 18.04 -13.13
C CYS A 145 -16.85 17.40 -13.70
N ASP A 146 -16.69 16.64 -14.79
CA ASP A 146 -17.70 15.76 -15.35
C ASP A 146 -18.21 14.78 -14.26
N PRO A 147 -19.54 14.76 -13.99
CA PRO A 147 -20.13 13.84 -13.02
C PRO A 147 -19.77 12.37 -13.25
N ASN A 148 -19.66 11.92 -14.51
CA ASN A 148 -19.29 10.54 -14.81
C ASN A 148 -17.84 10.26 -14.41
N ARG A 149 -16.91 11.16 -14.73
CA ARG A 149 -15.51 11.07 -14.32
C ARG A 149 -15.36 11.07 -12.79
N LEU A 150 -16.10 11.93 -12.08
CA LEU A 150 -16.11 11.95 -10.60
C LEU A 150 -16.63 10.62 -10.04
N SER A 151 -17.72 10.10 -10.60
CA SER A 151 -18.33 8.85 -10.13
C SER A 151 -17.42 7.64 -10.36
N HIS A 152 -16.76 7.57 -11.52
CA HIS A 152 -15.78 6.52 -11.81
C HIS A 152 -14.54 6.61 -10.89
N THR A 153 -14.06 7.83 -10.63
CA THR A 153 -12.94 8.06 -9.69
C THR A 153 -13.29 7.61 -8.28
N ILE A 154 -14.51 7.89 -7.81
CA ILE A 154 -15.00 7.42 -6.50
C ILE A 154 -15.10 5.90 -6.49
N GLU A 155 -15.60 5.27 -7.55
CA GLU A 155 -15.68 3.80 -7.63
C GLU A 155 -14.30 3.14 -7.48
N LEU A 156 -13.30 3.61 -8.22
CA LEU A 156 -11.93 3.09 -8.14
C LEU A 156 -11.29 3.37 -6.77
N SER A 157 -11.55 4.54 -6.19
CA SER A 157 -11.11 4.87 -4.84
C SER A 157 -11.72 3.93 -3.79
N LEU A 158 -13.00 3.58 -3.91
CA LEU A 158 -13.64 2.61 -3.01
C LEU A 158 -13.05 1.20 -3.18
N LYS A 159 -12.79 0.74 -4.41
CA LYS A 159 -12.07 -0.53 -4.66
C LYS A 159 -10.66 -0.51 -4.05
N CYS A 160 -9.94 0.60 -4.20
CA CYS A 160 -8.63 0.80 -3.59
C CYS A 160 -8.70 0.68 -2.06
N MET A 161 -9.70 1.29 -1.42
CA MET A 161 -9.89 1.19 0.03
C MET A 161 -10.19 -0.24 0.47
N GLU A 162 -11.06 -0.94 -0.26
CA GLU A 162 -11.43 -2.33 0.06
C GLU A 162 -10.20 -3.25 0.03
N VAL A 163 -9.39 -3.17 -1.02
CA VAL A 163 -8.18 -4.00 -1.11
C VAL A 163 -7.13 -3.57 -0.08
N SER A 164 -6.97 -2.27 0.16
CA SER A 164 -6.07 -1.76 1.21
C SER A 164 -6.48 -2.26 2.60
N ARG A 165 -7.79 -2.36 2.87
CA ARG A 165 -8.30 -2.91 4.11
C ARG A 165 -7.97 -4.39 4.26
N LYS A 166 -8.20 -5.18 3.21
CA LYS A 166 -7.83 -6.60 3.19
C LYS A 166 -6.32 -6.79 3.40
N LEU A 167 -5.50 -5.93 2.78
CA LEU A 167 -4.04 -5.95 2.97
C LEU A 167 -3.67 -5.65 4.42
N PHE A 168 -4.29 -4.63 5.02
CA PHE A 168 -4.10 -4.32 6.43
C PHE A 168 -4.41 -5.52 7.32
N ASP A 169 -5.56 -6.18 7.10
CA ASP A 169 -5.97 -7.35 7.89
C ASP A 169 -5.04 -8.56 7.71
N ALA A 170 -4.43 -8.69 6.52
CA ALA A 170 -3.44 -9.74 6.26
C ALA A 170 -2.06 -9.47 6.88
N CYS A 171 -1.75 -8.21 7.20
CA CYS A 171 -0.43 -7.79 7.65
C CYS A 171 -0.37 -7.45 9.14
N VAL A 172 -1.42 -6.91 9.74
CA VAL A 172 -1.39 -6.38 11.12
C VAL A 172 -1.82 -7.47 12.11
N PRO A 173 -1.09 -7.67 13.22
CA PRO A 173 0.01 -6.83 13.74
C PRO A 173 1.42 -7.16 13.23
N GLN A 174 1.66 -8.33 12.63
CA GLN A 174 3.01 -8.88 12.38
C GLN A 174 3.88 -7.99 11.48
N HIS A 175 3.26 -7.28 10.55
CA HIS A 175 3.89 -6.44 9.54
C HIS A 175 3.34 -5.01 9.57
N ALA A 176 2.97 -4.51 10.77
CA ALA A 176 2.43 -3.16 10.96
C ALA A 176 3.39 -2.03 10.50
N LYS A 177 4.69 -2.30 10.42
CA LYS A 177 5.70 -1.36 9.91
C LYS A 177 5.76 -1.30 8.38
N TYR A 178 5.05 -2.17 7.67
CA TYR A 178 5.06 -2.15 6.22
C TYR A 178 4.35 -0.89 5.70
N PHE A 179 5.11 -0.04 5.00
CA PHE A 179 4.67 1.31 4.59
C PHE A 179 3.29 1.34 3.93
N MET A 180 3.00 0.42 3.00
CA MET A 180 1.74 0.40 2.26
C MET A 180 0.51 0.19 3.15
N VAL A 181 0.65 -0.52 4.27
CA VAL A 181 -0.44 -0.78 5.23
C VAL A 181 -0.93 0.52 5.88
N THR A 182 -0.04 1.50 6.05
CA THR A 182 -0.43 2.83 6.55
C THR A 182 -0.74 3.79 5.40
N PHE A 183 0.15 3.84 4.41
CA PHE A 183 0.14 4.87 3.38
C PHE A 183 -1.06 4.77 2.45
N ALA A 184 -1.34 3.59 1.89
CA ALA A 184 -2.42 3.41 0.90
C ALA A 184 -3.80 3.81 1.45
N PRO A 185 -4.26 3.34 2.64
CA PRO A 185 -5.53 3.79 3.17
C PRO A 185 -5.54 5.27 3.54
N PHE A 186 -4.44 5.81 4.07
CA PHE A 186 -4.33 7.23 4.41
C PHE A 186 -4.45 8.14 3.18
N ASP A 187 -3.64 7.89 2.15
CA ASP A 187 -3.58 8.66 0.91
C ASP A 187 -4.94 8.65 0.20
N ASN A 188 -5.58 7.47 0.13
CA ASN A 188 -6.89 7.33 -0.48
C ASN A 188 -8.01 8.02 0.34
N ALA A 189 -8.00 7.90 1.67
CA ALA A 189 -8.98 8.57 2.52
C ALA A 189 -8.80 10.10 2.54
N SER A 190 -7.56 10.59 2.48
CA SER A 190 -7.26 12.02 2.39
C SER A 190 -7.82 12.61 1.10
N PHE A 191 -7.66 11.89 -0.02
CA PHE A 191 -8.29 12.24 -1.29
C PHE A 191 -9.81 12.29 -1.19
N LEU A 192 -10.46 11.23 -0.69
CA LEU A 192 -11.92 11.18 -0.53
C LEU A 192 -12.45 12.27 0.43
N ALA A 193 -11.73 12.53 1.52
CA ALA A 193 -12.05 13.59 2.46
C ALA A 193 -11.99 14.97 1.77
N SER A 194 -10.99 15.20 0.91
CA SER A 194 -10.91 16.44 0.12
C SER A 194 -12.14 16.63 -0.77
N ILE A 195 -12.66 15.54 -1.36
CA ILE A 195 -13.90 15.58 -2.17
C ILE A 195 -15.09 15.97 -1.31
N VAL A 196 -15.26 15.33 -0.16
CA VAL A 196 -16.36 15.58 0.78
C VAL A 196 -16.34 17.04 1.28
N ILE A 197 -15.16 17.54 1.64
CA ILE A 197 -14.97 18.92 2.14
C ILE A 197 -15.33 19.93 1.06
N LYS A 198 -14.76 19.78 -0.15
CA LYS A 198 -14.99 20.70 -1.27
C LYS A 198 -16.44 20.71 -1.76
N ALA A 199 -17.10 19.55 -1.79
CA ALA A 199 -18.51 19.47 -2.20
C ALA A 199 -19.47 20.18 -1.22
N GLY A 200 -19.10 20.24 0.06
CA GLY A 200 -19.92 20.84 1.12
C GLY A 200 -21.34 20.28 1.15
N ARG A 201 -22.34 21.16 1.32
CA ARG A 201 -23.78 20.82 1.21
C ARG A 201 -24.37 21.00 -0.20
N LYS A 202 -23.63 21.62 -1.12
CA LYS A 202 -24.19 22.16 -2.36
C LYS A 202 -24.24 21.14 -3.50
N ARG A 203 -23.33 20.15 -3.49
CA ARG A 203 -23.24 19.12 -4.54
C ARG A 203 -23.36 17.73 -3.93
N GLN A 204 -24.12 16.87 -4.58
CA GLN A 204 -24.21 15.46 -4.21
C GLN A 204 -22.91 14.76 -4.59
N VAL A 205 -22.20 14.22 -3.60
CA VAL A 205 -21.07 13.31 -3.81
C VAL A 205 -21.64 11.94 -4.18
N PRO A 206 -21.28 11.34 -5.33
CA PRO A 206 -21.70 9.99 -5.66
C PRO A 206 -21.33 9.00 -4.54
N ARG A 207 -22.26 8.11 -4.18
CA ARG A 207 -22.03 7.07 -3.14
C ARG A 207 -21.51 7.65 -1.81
N ARG A 208 -21.97 8.84 -1.42
CA ARG A 208 -21.48 9.59 -0.25
C ARG A 208 -21.39 8.76 1.04
N SER A 209 -22.40 7.93 1.33
CA SER A 209 -22.38 7.04 2.50
C SER A 209 -21.21 6.06 2.49
N GLU A 210 -20.90 5.47 1.33
CA GLU A 210 -19.79 4.54 1.16
C GLU A 210 -18.45 5.26 1.23
N VAL A 211 -18.37 6.48 0.69
CA VAL A 211 -17.20 7.36 0.83
C VAL A 211 -16.90 7.68 2.29
N LEU A 212 -17.91 8.10 3.06
CA LEU A 212 -17.76 8.35 4.49
C LEU A 212 -17.36 7.08 5.24
N THR A 213 -17.89 5.93 4.83
CA THR A 213 -17.52 4.63 5.41
C THR A 213 -16.05 4.28 5.16
N ALA A 214 -15.58 4.45 3.93
CA ALA A 214 -14.18 4.25 3.55
C ALA A 214 -13.22 5.16 4.33
N ILE A 215 -13.58 6.44 4.52
CA ILE A 215 -12.79 7.37 5.34
C ILE A 215 -12.74 6.90 6.81
N GLY A 216 -13.87 6.49 7.38
CA GLY A 216 -13.92 5.94 8.73
C GLY A 216 -13.04 4.69 8.89
N GLN A 217 -13.03 3.79 7.90
CA GLN A 217 -12.17 2.61 7.89
C GLN A 217 -10.68 2.97 7.90
N ALA A 218 -10.28 3.98 7.14
CA ALA A 218 -8.90 4.47 7.15
C ALA A 218 -8.51 5.10 8.49
N ILE A 219 -9.41 5.88 9.11
CA ILE A 219 -9.19 6.40 10.46
C ILE A 219 -8.98 5.26 11.45
N TYR A 220 -9.79 4.21 11.39
CA TYR A 220 -9.61 3.01 12.21
C TYR A 220 -8.24 2.37 12.00
N MET A 221 -7.85 2.13 10.74
CA MET A 221 -6.57 1.49 10.41
C MET A 221 -5.39 2.34 10.92
N CYS A 222 -5.42 3.65 10.67
CA CYS A 222 -4.40 4.56 11.17
C CYS A 222 -4.37 4.55 12.71
N ASN A 223 -5.54 4.53 13.37
CA ASN A 223 -5.64 4.48 14.83
C ASN A 223 -4.97 3.23 15.42
N LYS A 224 -5.19 2.06 14.81
CA LYS A 224 -4.53 0.81 15.21
C LYS A 224 -3.02 0.90 15.01
N LEU A 225 -2.56 1.52 13.92
CA LEU A 225 -1.13 1.66 13.61
C LEU A 225 -0.40 2.66 14.52
N ARG A 226 -1.10 3.52 15.26
CA ARG A 226 -0.50 4.47 16.22
C ARG A 226 0.28 3.76 17.31
N GLU A 227 -0.18 2.58 17.70
CA GLU A 227 0.46 1.75 18.72
C GLU A 227 1.79 1.14 18.21
N PHE A 228 1.98 1.09 16.89
CA PHE A 228 3.12 0.45 16.25
C PHE A 228 4.10 1.43 15.59
N THR A 229 3.62 2.58 15.11
CA THR A 229 4.41 3.48 14.25
C THR A 229 4.07 4.97 14.46
N LYS A 230 5.09 5.84 14.33
CA LYS A 230 4.91 7.30 14.27
C LYS A 230 4.06 7.71 13.07
N LEU A 231 4.25 7.06 11.93
CA LEU A 231 3.46 7.33 10.71
C LEU A 231 1.96 7.07 10.94
N GLY A 232 1.61 5.99 11.64
CA GLY A 232 0.23 5.71 12.06
C GLY A 232 -0.35 6.81 12.95
N ALA A 233 0.43 7.32 13.91
CA ALA A 233 0.06 8.46 14.75
C ALA A 233 -0.19 9.73 13.93
N THR A 234 0.72 10.10 13.04
CA THR A 234 0.60 11.31 12.20
C THR A 234 -0.59 11.21 11.24
N THR A 235 -0.72 10.10 10.52
CA THR A 235 -1.80 9.90 9.54
C THR A 235 -3.17 9.88 10.21
N TRP A 236 -3.29 9.29 11.41
CA TRP A 236 -4.52 9.36 12.20
C TRP A 236 -4.90 10.79 12.58
N THR A 237 -3.95 11.57 13.11
CA THR A 237 -4.18 12.98 13.49
C THR A 237 -4.68 13.80 12.31
N ILE A 238 -4.06 13.63 11.14
CA ILE A 238 -4.46 14.34 9.91
C ILE A 238 -5.87 13.94 9.48
N LEU A 239 -6.19 12.64 9.42
CA LEU A 239 -7.52 12.20 9.00
C LEU A 239 -8.62 12.66 9.97
N MET A 240 -8.35 12.67 11.28
CA MET A 240 -9.27 13.22 12.28
C MET A 240 -9.50 14.73 12.06
N ALA A 241 -8.44 15.47 11.74
CA ALA A 241 -8.54 16.90 11.46
C ALA A 241 -9.29 17.19 10.15
N LEU A 242 -9.19 16.33 9.13
CA LEU A 242 -10.01 16.42 7.93
C LEU A 242 -11.48 16.08 8.23
N ALA A 243 -11.73 15.01 8.98
CA ALA A 243 -13.07 14.55 9.32
C ALA A 243 -13.87 15.58 10.14
N SER A 244 -13.20 16.35 11.00
CA SER A 244 -13.85 17.41 11.79
C SER A 244 -14.44 18.54 10.93
N LYS A 245 -14.01 18.65 9.67
CA LYS A 245 -14.49 19.65 8.70
C LYS A 245 -15.70 19.19 7.90
N PHE A 246 -16.11 17.93 8.04
CA PHE A 246 -17.24 17.42 7.30
C PHE A 246 -18.53 18.06 7.77
N ILE A 247 -19.32 18.54 6.82
CA ILE A 247 -20.68 18.99 7.08
C ILE A 247 -21.60 17.78 6.93
N LEU A 248 -21.83 17.07 8.03
CA LEU A 248 -22.62 15.82 8.09
C LEU A 248 -24.06 16.07 8.55
N ASP A 249 -25.01 15.34 7.96
CA ASP A 249 -26.36 15.20 8.50
C ASP A 249 -26.45 14.18 9.65
N ALA A 250 -27.63 14.03 10.27
CA ALA A 250 -27.81 13.15 11.43
C ALA A 250 -27.58 11.66 11.11
N SER A 251 -27.94 11.21 9.90
CA SER A 251 -27.74 9.83 9.47
C SER A 251 -26.26 9.56 9.18
N GLU A 252 -25.59 10.51 8.54
CA GLU A 252 -24.15 10.45 8.22
C GLU A 252 -23.28 10.47 9.48
N ARG A 253 -23.62 11.29 10.47
CA ARG A 253 -22.95 11.29 11.78
C ARG A 253 -23.04 9.93 12.45
N THR A 254 -24.22 9.30 12.38
CA THR A 254 -24.43 7.98 12.99
C THR A 254 -23.54 6.93 12.34
N ILE A 255 -23.45 6.91 11.00
CA ILE A 255 -22.58 5.99 10.26
C ILE A 255 -21.11 6.22 10.63
N PHE A 256 -20.68 7.49 10.64
CA PHE A 256 -19.30 7.86 10.91
C PHE A 256 -18.90 7.53 12.37
N GLU A 257 -19.79 7.76 13.33
CA GLU A 257 -19.60 7.40 14.74
C GLU A 257 -19.61 5.88 14.98
N GLN A 258 -20.50 5.14 14.30
CA GLN A 258 -20.55 3.67 14.41
C GLN A 258 -19.24 3.03 13.98
N ILE A 259 -18.59 3.54 12.93
CA ILE A 259 -17.26 3.06 12.51
C ILE A 259 -16.20 3.37 13.57
N GLY A 260 -16.32 4.53 14.23
CA GLY A 260 -15.53 4.86 15.42
C GLY A 260 -15.87 4.00 16.65
N ARG A 261 -16.96 3.21 16.65
CA ARG A 261 -17.43 2.30 17.72
C ARG A 261 -17.30 0.80 17.41
N ILE A 262 -17.05 0.39 16.16
CA ILE A 262 -16.58 -0.98 15.84
C ILE A 262 -15.29 -1.31 16.64
N ARG A 263 -14.62 -0.25 17.12
CA ARG A 263 -13.83 -0.09 18.37
C ARG A 263 -13.76 -1.25 19.36
N ASP A 264 -14.89 -1.79 19.86
CA ASP A 264 -14.88 -2.52 21.13
C ASP A 264 -15.39 -3.98 21.08
N GLU A 265 -16.15 -4.39 20.04
CA GLU A 265 -16.78 -5.72 20.02
C GLU A 265 -15.96 -6.82 19.34
N SER A 266 -15.08 -6.46 18.40
CA SER A 266 -14.05 -7.37 17.90
C SER A 266 -12.83 -7.30 18.82
N GLY A 267 -12.95 -7.91 20.00
CA GLY A 267 -11.80 -8.22 20.87
C GLY A 267 -10.72 -9.02 20.12
N PRO A 268 -9.52 -9.17 20.69
CA PRO A 268 -8.47 -9.95 20.05
C PRO A 268 -9.02 -11.35 19.76
N THR A 269 -9.07 -11.72 18.48
CA THR A 269 -9.32 -13.11 18.12
C THR A 269 -8.10 -13.88 18.57
N GLU A 270 -8.16 -14.46 19.77
CA GLU A 270 -7.20 -15.47 20.23
C GLU A 270 -7.18 -16.59 19.18
N ARG A 271 -6.16 -16.58 18.34
CA ARG A 271 -5.69 -17.82 17.71
C ARG A 271 -4.66 -18.43 18.67
N PRO A 272 -4.65 -19.75 18.86
CA PRO A 272 -3.76 -20.37 19.83
C PRO A 272 -2.32 -20.02 19.49
N PHE A 273 -1.61 -19.44 20.45
CA PHE A 273 -0.16 -19.46 20.48
C PHE A 273 0.28 -20.91 20.37
N LEU A 274 0.95 -21.28 19.27
CA LEU A 274 1.75 -22.49 19.26
C LEU A 274 2.99 -22.18 20.11
N GLU A 275 2.99 -22.70 21.34
CA GLU A 275 4.18 -22.67 22.20
C GLU A 275 5.36 -23.35 21.50
N PRO A 276 6.59 -22.82 21.61
CA PRO A 276 7.78 -23.54 21.20
C PRO A 276 8.00 -24.72 22.16
N GLY A 277 7.89 -25.94 21.65
CA GLY A 277 8.14 -27.16 22.41
C GLY A 277 9.54 -27.17 23.02
N MET A 278 9.59 -27.36 24.34
CA MET A 278 10.79 -27.65 25.12
C MET A 278 11.34 -29.04 24.80
N GLY A 279 12.65 -29.10 24.56
CA GLY A 279 13.57 -30.07 25.16
C GLY A 279 13.67 -31.46 24.54
N HIS A 280 14.77 -31.72 23.84
CA HIS A 280 15.56 -32.94 24.09
C HIS A 280 17.06 -32.61 23.99
N ASP A 281 17.75 -32.90 25.09
CA ASP A 281 19.19 -32.78 25.33
C ASP A 281 20.03 -33.68 24.42
N GLU A 282 21.21 -33.21 23.95
CA GLU A 282 22.56 -33.79 24.23
C GLU A 282 23.70 -33.06 23.44
N PRO A 283 25.00 -33.21 23.79
CA PRO A 283 25.72 -32.20 24.56
C PRO A 283 26.79 -31.41 23.77
N LEU A 284 27.13 -30.25 24.36
CA LEU A 284 28.25 -29.36 24.04
C LEU A 284 29.60 -30.11 24.03
N ILE A 285 30.46 -29.85 23.02
CA ILE A 285 31.90 -29.60 23.18
C ILE A 285 32.53 -29.03 21.88
N ARG A 286 33.25 -27.91 22.08
CA ARG A 286 34.34 -27.27 21.28
C ARG A 286 34.00 -26.48 20.00
N GLN A 287 33.95 -25.15 20.17
CA GLN A 287 34.53 -24.16 19.25
C GLN A 287 36.05 -24.01 19.52
N PRO A 288 36.84 -23.29 18.69
CA PRO A 288 36.47 -22.45 17.53
C PRO A 288 37.23 -22.87 16.25
N ASP A 289 36.77 -22.56 15.03
CA ASP A 289 37.13 -21.33 14.33
C ASP A 289 36.35 -21.17 13.01
N SER A 290 36.00 -19.91 12.72
CA SER A 290 35.77 -19.30 11.41
C SER A 290 34.43 -19.49 10.66
N ILE A 291 33.90 -18.31 10.33
CA ILE A 291 32.80 -17.94 9.42
C ILE A 291 31.38 -18.11 9.99
N SER A 292 31.10 -17.20 10.93
CA SER A 292 29.77 -16.85 11.42
C SER A 292 28.91 -16.20 10.32
N ASN A 293 27.60 -16.45 10.42
CA ASN A 293 26.47 -15.72 9.81
C ASN A 293 25.90 -16.27 8.50
N LEU A 294 25.40 -17.51 8.52
CA LEU A 294 24.20 -17.84 7.76
C LEU A 294 23.00 -17.41 8.61
N VAL A 295 22.47 -16.22 8.29
CA VAL A 295 21.22 -15.71 8.87
C VAL A 295 20.09 -16.62 8.45
N ASP A 296 19.31 -17.08 9.42
CA ASP A 296 18.10 -17.88 9.24
C ASP A 296 17.05 -17.05 8.45
N ILE A 297 16.72 -17.47 7.23
CA ILE A 297 15.99 -16.69 6.22
C ILE A 297 14.47 -16.93 6.32
N SER A 298 13.89 -16.88 7.52
CA SER A 298 12.44 -17.08 7.71
C SER A 298 11.70 -15.84 8.25
N GLU A 299 12.41 -14.90 8.89
CA GLU A 299 11.82 -13.65 9.43
C GLU A 299 12.19 -12.38 8.63
N THR A 300 13.14 -12.47 7.68
CA THR A 300 13.78 -11.31 7.03
C THR A 300 13.05 -10.76 5.80
N ASP A 301 12.02 -11.44 5.30
CA ASP A 301 11.50 -11.17 3.95
C ASP A 301 10.51 -9.99 3.84
N TRP A 302 9.88 -9.59 4.96
CA TRP A 302 9.21 -8.29 5.07
C TRP A 302 10.17 -7.16 5.44
N GLY A 303 11.33 -7.51 6.01
CA GLY A 303 12.41 -6.60 6.39
C GLY A 303 13.16 -5.98 5.20
N MET A 304 12.94 -6.47 3.98
CA MET A 304 13.45 -5.80 2.78
C MET A 304 12.75 -4.45 2.50
N TRP A 305 11.62 -4.18 3.17
CA TRP A 305 10.84 -2.95 3.04
C TRP A 305 10.36 -2.33 4.36
N GLY A 306 10.32 -3.10 5.45
CA GLY A 306 10.27 -2.56 6.80
C GLY A 306 11.69 -2.36 7.29
N ALA A 307 12.05 -1.17 7.74
CA ALA A 307 13.30 -0.96 8.46
C ALA A 307 13.47 -2.04 9.54
N SER A 308 14.38 -2.98 9.32
CA SER A 308 14.77 -4.03 10.28
C SER A 308 15.54 -3.46 11.47
N GLU A 309 15.74 -2.14 11.53
CA GLU A 309 16.27 -1.48 12.70
C GLU A 309 15.15 -0.97 13.62
N PRO A 310 15.26 -1.17 14.94
CA PRO A 310 14.43 -0.48 15.93
C PRO A 310 14.50 1.06 15.81
N SER A 311 15.50 1.59 15.10
CA SER A 311 15.88 3.00 15.01
C SER A 311 15.68 3.69 13.67
N ALA A 312 15.31 2.99 12.58
CA ALA A 312 15.11 3.70 11.31
C ALA A 312 13.77 4.44 11.31
N GLN A 313 13.81 5.64 11.89
CA GLN A 313 12.88 6.73 11.66
C GLN A 313 12.85 6.99 10.16
N VAL A 314 11.85 6.44 9.48
CA VAL A 314 11.45 6.94 8.16
C VAL A 314 10.80 8.30 8.41
N ASP A 315 11.63 9.34 8.46
CA ASP A 315 11.19 10.72 8.35
C ASP A 315 10.84 10.95 6.87
N LEU A 316 9.54 10.95 6.56
CA LEU A 316 9.03 11.14 5.20
C LEU A 316 9.14 12.59 4.72
N GLY A 317 9.81 13.47 5.48
CA GLY A 317 9.68 14.90 5.31
C GLY A 317 8.27 15.34 5.71
N ILE A 318 8.13 16.62 6.04
CA ILE A 318 6.85 17.20 6.41
C ILE A 318 5.89 16.94 5.24
N LEU A 319 4.77 16.25 5.50
CA LEU A 319 3.70 15.95 4.54
C LEU A 319 3.09 17.21 3.87
N ASP A 320 3.64 18.40 4.17
CA ASP A 320 3.23 19.74 3.75
C ASP A 320 3.19 19.94 2.24
N GLY A 321 4.06 19.26 1.49
CA GLY A 321 4.12 19.34 0.03
C GLY A 321 3.17 18.39 -0.71
N MET A 322 2.47 17.50 0.00
CA MET A 322 1.74 16.37 -0.63
C MET A 322 0.28 16.70 -0.96
N TRP A 323 -0.33 17.61 -0.20
CA TRP A 323 -1.72 18.00 -0.34
C TRP A 323 -1.82 19.50 -0.16
N ASP A 324 -2.82 20.11 -0.80
CA ASP A 324 -3.17 21.52 -0.55
C ASP A 324 -3.85 21.64 0.82
N TRP A 325 -3.07 21.43 1.89
CA TRP A 325 -3.53 21.56 3.27
C TRP A 325 -4.05 22.95 3.55
N ASN A 326 -3.46 23.97 2.92
CA ASN A 326 -3.91 25.36 3.00
C ASN A 326 -5.32 25.52 2.42
N GLY A 327 -5.59 25.00 1.22
CA GLY A 327 -6.92 24.96 0.62
C GLY A 327 -7.93 24.11 1.39
N LEU A 328 -7.44 23.17 2.22
CA LEU A 328 -8.26 22.40 3.16
C LEU A 328 -8.32 23.04 4.56
N GLY A 329 -7.60 24.13 4.84
CA GLY A 329 -7.56 24.86 6.12
C GLY A 329 -6.73 24.21 7.25
N LEU A 330 -5.70 23.42 6.94
CA LEU A 330 -4.82 22.67 7.87
C LEU A 330 -3.36 23.16 7.89
N GLY A 331 -3.06 24.31 7.30
CA GLY A 331 -1.69 24.80 7.00
C GLY A 331 -0.70 24.98 8.15
N ASP A 332 -1.07 24.69 9.40
CA ASP A 332 -0.25 24.96 10.59
C ASP A 332 0.05 23.68 11.41
N MET A 333 -0.21 22.49 10.87
CA MET A 333 0.00 21.22 11.59
C MET A 333 1.42 20.65 11.49
N GLY A 334 2.39 21.43 10.98
CA GLY A 334 3.77 21.00 10.69
C GLY A 334 4.84 21.37 11.73
N SER A 335 4.47 21.98 12.85
CA SER A 335 5.42 22.49 13.87
C SER A 335 5.12 21.90 15.25
N GLY A 336 5.50 20.64 15.45
CA GLY A 336 5.39 19.94 16.75
C GLY A 336 6.33 18.75 16.87
#